data_AF-A0A7V3P2U3-F1
#
_entry.id   AF-A0A7V3P2U3-F1
#
_cell.length_a   1.000
_cell.length_b   1.000
_cell.length_c   1.000
_cell.angle_alpha   90.00
_cell.angle_beta   90.00
_cell.angle_gamma   90.00
#
_symmetry.space_group_name_H-M   'P 1'
#
loop_
_entity.id
_entity.type
_entity.pdbx_description
1 polymer ?
#
loop_
_entity_poly.entity_id
_entity_poly.type
_entity_poly.pdbx_seq_one_letter_code
_entity_poly.pdbx_strand_id
1 'polypeptide(L)'
;IVPPYFYFYATESGLEEYYKRIFDSVSLPIFLYNIPQCSGIRISDALLHALANYPHLAGVKDSSGDLSSTLHYIRTFPNLRVFVGSDHHCLPALVAGGAGHVSGMPNAFPRLVTNVYRAFQDGHDASFHQARLSMARHIYSAFPEFAVNKYVLSRRGFPFRHCRPPLADLTEQQKLEFERLMVAAGLWDVD
;
A
#
# COMPACT_ATOMS: atom_id res chain seq x y z
N ILE A 1 7.41 6.09 -7.51
CA ILE A 1 8.67 6.71 -7.06
C ILE A 1 8.43 7.36 -5.71
N VAL A 2 9.21 6.95 -4.70
CA VAL A 2 9.16 7.52 -3.35
C VAL A 2 9.96 8.83 -3.31
N PRO A 3 9.57 9.82 -2.47
CA PRO A 3 10.44 10.94 -2.19
C PRO A 3 11.81 10.48 -1.65
N PRO A 4 12.87 11.28 -1.81
CA PRO A 4 14.18 10.99 -1.21
C PRO A 4 14.05 10.75 0.30
N TYR A 5 14.43 9.56 0.76
CA TYR A 5 14.08 9.05 2.09
C TYR A 5 15.24 9.07 3.11
N PHE A 6 16.34 9.77 2.79
CA PHE A 6 17.44 9.99 3.73
C PHE A 6 17.64 11.47 4.03
N TYR A 7 17.37 12.35 3.07
CA TYR A 7 17.50 13.80 3.20
C TYR A 7 16.10 14.45 3.31
N PHE A 8 15.51 14.37 4.51
CA PHE A 8 14.14 14.82 4.78
C PHE A 8 13.91 16.34 4.65
N TYR A 9 14.97 17.12 4.47
CA TYR A 9 14.95 18.57 4.34
C TYR A 9 14.87 19.03 2.87
N ALA A 10 14.53 18.15 1.93
CA ALA A 10 14.33 18.54 0.54
C ALA A 10 13.24 19.63 0.45
N THR A 11 13.56 20.73 -0.21
CA THR A 11 12.60 21.81 -0.49
C THR A 11 11.61 21.36 -1.57
N GLU A 12 10.45 22.01 -1.64
CA GLU A 12 9.47 21.79 -2.71
C GLU A 12 10.11 21.92 -4.11
N SER A 13 10.89 22.98 -4.34
CA SER A 13 11.62 23.18 -5.59
C SER A 13 12.64 22.07 -5.90
N GLY A 14 13.28 21.53 -4.86
CA GLY A 14 14.21 20.42 -5.02
C GLY A 14 13.50 19.11 -5.36
N LEU A 15 12.32 18.88 -4.76
CA LEU A 15 11.47 17.73 -5.08
C LEU A 15 10.92 17.83 -6.50
N GLU A 16 10.48 19.02 -6.93
CA GLU A 16 10.03 19.26 -8.30
C GLU A 16 11.11 18.90 -9.32
N GLU A 17 12.32 19.45 -9.15
CA GLU A 17 13.45 19.17 -10.04
C GLU A 17 13.87 17.69 -10.01
N TYR A 18 13.81 17.05 -8.84
CA TYR A 18 14.05 15.61 -8.69
C TYR A 18 13.08 14.79 -9.54
N TYR A 19 11.78 15.04 -9.43
CA TYR A 19 10.77 14.30 -10.20
C TYR A 19 10.81 14.64 -11.68
N LYS A 20 11.03 15.92 -12.03
CA LYS A 20 11.23 16.37 -13.42
C LYS A 20 12.32 15.58 -14.12
N ARG A 21 13.50 15.47 -13.52
CA ARG A 21 14.62 14.69 -14.09
C ARG A 21 14.26 13.22 -14.32
N ILE A 22 13.43 12.65 -13.46
CA ILE A 22 12.94 11.29 -13.64
C ILE A 22 11.98 11.24 -14.83
N PHE A 23 11.00 12.15 -14.91
CA PHE A 23 10.07 12.21 -16.04
C PHE A 23 10.80 12.42 -17.39
N ASP A 24 11.85 13.23 -17.43
CA ASP A 24 12.65 13.46 -18.64
C ASP A 24 13.48 12.23 -19.05
N SER A 25 13.75 11.31 -18.11
CA SER A 25 14.60 10.14 -18.34
C SER A 25 13.85 8.89 -18.82
N VAL A 26 12.52 8.84 -18.68
CA VAL A 26 11.72 7.66 -19.04
C VAL A 26 10.37 8.05 -19.63
N SER A 27 9.84 7.20 -20.52
CA SER A 27 8.51 7.37 -21.10
C SER A 27 7.41 6.59 -20.37
N LEU A 28 7.76 5.85 -19.31
CA LEU A 28 6.82 5.02 -18.57
C LEU A 28 5.87 5.86 -17.71
N PRO A 29 4.61 5.42 -17.50
CA PRO A 29 3.72 6.04 -16.53
C PRO A 29 4.30 5.93 -15.11
N ILE A 30 4.38 7.05 -14.41
CA ILE A 30 4.97 7.14 -13.08
C ILE A 30 3.88 7.46 -12.05
N PHE A 31 3.89 6.69 -10.97
CA PHE A 31 3.14 6.99 -9.77
C PHE A 31 4.06 7.58 -8.72
N LEU A 32 3.72 8.73 -8.15
CA LEU A 32 4.41 9.20 -6.95
C LEU A 32 3.93 8.38 -5.75
N TYR A 33 4.81 8.11 -4.79
CA TYR A 33 4.51 7.24 -3.66
C TYR A 33 4.59 8.02 -2.34
N ASN A 34 3.43 8.41 -1.81
CA ASN A 34 3.31 9.11 -0.53
C ASN A 34 3.38 8.09 0.62
N ILE A 35 4.51 8.05 1.33
CA ILE A 35 4.72 7.16 2.48
C ILE A 35 5.56 7.86 3.56
N PRO A 36 5.06 8.96 4.14
CA PRO A 36 5.83 9.85 5.01
C PRO A 36 6.44 9.16 6.23
N GLN A 37 5.82 8.09 6.75
CA GLN A 37 6.39 7.29 7.83
C GLN A 37 7.70 6.57 7.46
N CYS A 38 7.98 6.40 6.17
CA CYS A 38 9.24 5.84 5.66
C CYS A 38 10.12 6.89 4.99
N SER A 39 9.53 7.85 4.28
CA SER A 39 10.28 8.86 3.52
C SER A 39 10.55 10.15 4.27
N GLY A 40 9.90 10.41 5.41
CA GLY A 40 9.92 11.68 6.13
C GLY A 40 9.27 12.87 5.38
N ILE A 41 8.88 12.67 4.12
CA ILE A 41 8.37 13.71 3.22
C ILE A 41 6.98 13.30 2.73
N ARG A 42 6.01 14.20 2.92
CA ARG A 42 4.67 14.11 2.33
C ARG A 42 4.70 14.68 0.90
N ILE A 43 3.95 14.07 0.01
CA ILE A 43 3.68 14.64 -1.32
C ILE A 43 2.64 15.74 -1.15
N SER A 44 3.02 16.99 -1.36
CA SER A 44 2.10 18.12 -1.18
C SER A 44 1.23 18.34 -2.43
N ASP A 45 0.14 19.10 -2.25
CA ASP A 45 -0.68 19.59 -3.36
C ASP A 45 0.14 20.51 -4.27
N ALA A 46 0.99 21.36 -3.69
CA ALA A 46 1.86 22.26 -4.43
C ALA A 46 2.78 21.49 -5.40
N LEU A 47 3.39 20.40 -4.92
CA LEU A 47 4.21 19.52 -5.74
C LEU A 47 3.39 18.86 -6.86
N LEU A 48 2.21 18.32 -6.55
CA LEU A 48 1.37 17.69 -7.56
C LEU A 48 0.89 18.69 -8.63
N HIS A 49 0.57 19.93 -8.24
CA HIS A 49 0.25 20.99 -9.19
C HIS A 49 1.43 21.39 -10.06
N ALA A 50 2.63 21.54 -9.48
CA ALA A 50 3.85 21.84 -10.24
C ALA A 50 4.16 20.73 -11.27
N LEU A 51 3.85 19.48 -10.92
CA LEU A 51 4.08 18.32 -11.77
C LEU A 51 2.90 17.94 -12.68
N ALA A 52 1.77 18.67 -12.61
CA ALA A 52 0.54 18.30 -13.32
C ALA A 52 0.68 18.34 -14.86
N ASN A 53 1.60 19.14 -15.38
CA ASN A 53 1.84 19.28 -16.82
C ASN A 53 2.74 18.18 -17.41
N TYR A 54 3.31 17.29 -16.58
CA TYR A 54 4.16 16.22 -17.07
C TYR A 54 3.32 15.03 -17.54
N PRO A 55 3.40 14.64 -18.82
CA PRO A 55 2.48 13.65 -19.41
C PRO A 55 2.65 12.24 -18.81
N HIS A 56 3.79 11.98 -18.17
CA HIS A 56 4.09 10.70 -17.54
C HIS A 56 3.63 10.61 -16.07
N LEU A 57 3.11 11.69 -15.47
CA LEU A 57 2.53 11.63 -14.13
C LEU A 57 1.17 10.92 -14.18
N ALA A 58 1.19 9.63 -13.83
CA ALA A 58 0.04 8.75 -13.95
C ALA A 58 -0.86 8.73 -12.70
N GLY A 59 -0.30 9.10 -11.54
CA GLY A 59 -1.06 9.20 -10.31
C GLY A 59 -0.23 9.13 -9.04
N VAL A 60 -0.89 8.81 -7.94
CA VAL A 60 -0.30 8.75 -6.60
C VAL A 60 -0.70 7.45 -5.93
N LYS A 61 0.27 6.76 -5.33
CA LYS A 61 -0.01 5.75 -4.31
C LYS A 61 0.08 6.43 -2.95
N ASP A 62 -1.00 6.44 -2.18
CA ASP A 62 -1.03 6.98 -0.82
C ASP A 62 -0.99 5.87 0.23
N SER A 63 0.16 5.75 0.91
CA SER A 63 0.38 4.87 2.06
C SER A 63 0.53 5.67 3.35
N SER A 64 0.10 6.94 3.42
CA SER A 64 0.14 7.73 4.66
C SER A 64 -0.62 7.09 5.83
N GLY A 65 -1.60 6.22 5.53
CA GLY A 65 -2.49 5.61 6.51
C GLY A 65 -3.65 6.52 6.93
N ASP A 66 -3.72 7.75 6.40
CA ASP A 66 -4.79 8.70 6.67
C ASP A 66 -5.82 8.68 5.53
N LEU A 67 -7.02 8.17 5.82
CA LEU A 67 -8.10 8.12 4.84
C LEU A 67 -8.47 9.52 4.33
N SER A 68 -8.44 10.54 5.19
CA SER A 68 -8.79 11.91 4.79
C SER A 68 -7.82 12.45 3.74
N SER A 69 -6.52 12.14 3.88
CA SER A 69 -5.49 12.46 2.89
C SER A 69 -5.72 11.73 1.56
N THR A 70 -6.01 10.43 1.61
CA THR A 70 -6.31 9.65 0.39
C THR A 70 -7.53 10.23 -0.35
N LEU A 71 -8.62 10.48 0.39
CA LEU A 71 -9.85 11.04 -0.17
C LEU A 71 -9.64 12.46 -0.72
N HIS A 72 -8.76 13.24 -0.09
CA HIS A 72 -8.35 14.55 -0.60
C HIS A 72 -7.68 14.43 -1.96
N TYR A 73 -6.69 13.55 -2.13
CA TYR A 73 -6.05 13.37 -3.44
C TYR A 73 -7.06 12.93 -4.52
N ILE A 74 -7.96 12.01 -4.19
CA ILE A 74 -8.98 11.52 -5.13
C ILE A 74 -9.86 12.68 -5.63
N ARG A 75 -10.30 13.57 -4.73
CA ARG A 75 -11.17 14.70 -5.09
C ARG A 75 -10.43 15.83 -5.79
N THR A 76 -9.24 16.17 -5.32
CA THR A 76 -8.48 17.35 -5.78
C THR A 76 -7.78 17.09 -7.13
N PHE A 77 -7.40 15.84 -7.41
CA PHE A 77 -6.68 15.47 -8.62
C PHE A 77 -7.41 14.38 -9.41
N PRO A 78 -8.59 14.66 -9.99
CA PRO A 78 -9.42 13.66 -10.68
C PRO A 78 -8.76 13.06 -11.94
N ASN A 79 -7.76 13.74 -12.51
CA ASN A 79 -6.98 13.23 -13.64
C ASN A 79 -5.88 12.24 -13.22
N LEU A 80 -5.60 12.13 -11.91
CA LEU A 80 -4.59 11.23 -11.37
C LEU A 80 -5.25 9.96 -10.85
N ARG A 81 -4.64 8.81 -11.18
CA ARG A 81 -5.05 7.54 -10.59
C ARG A 81 -4.51 7.42 -9.18
N VAL A 82 -5.38 7.61 -8.19
CA VAL A 82 -5.01 7.51 -6.77
C VAL A 82 -5.23 6.08 -6.27
N PHE A 83 -4.16 5.43 -5.84
CA PHE A 83 -4.18 4.10 -5.21
C PHE A 83 -4.00 4.23 -3.71
N VAL A 84 -4.90 3.63 -2.94
CA VAL A 84 -4.73 3.54 -1.48
C VAL A 84 -3.78 2.39 -1.12
N GLY A 85 -2.89 2.61 -0.17
CA GLY A 85 -1.92 1.62 0.29
C GLY A 85 -2.22 1.00 1.65
N SER A 86 -3.22 1.50 2.37
CA SER A 86 -3.70 0.93 3.64
C SER A 86 -4.83 -0.07 3.39
N ASP A 87 -4.64 -1.30 3.86
CA ASP A 87 -5.66 -2.37 3.77
C ASP A 87 -6.96 -1.99 4.51
N HIS A 88 -6.89 -1.13 5.54
CA HIS A 88 -8.07 -0.64 6.27
C HIS A 88 -9.00 0.22 5.41
N HIS A 89 -8.49 0.77 4.31
CA HIS A 89 -9.14 1.85 3.56
C HIS A 89 -9.44 1.47 2.10
N CYS A 90 -9.33 0.19 1.75
CA CYS A 90 -9.57 -0.31 0.39
C CYS A 90 -10.96 0.09 -0.13
N LEU A 91 -12.03 -0.33 0.56
CA LEU A 91 -13.41 -0.04 0.16
C LEU A 91 -13.75 1.47 0.22
N PRO A 92 -13.47 2.23 1.29
CA PRO A 92 -13.73 3.66 1.30
C PRO A 92 -13.06 4.43 0.17
N ALA A 93 -11.82 4.08 -0.19
CA ALA A 93 -11.13 4.69 -1.32
C ALA A 93 -11.78 4.34 -2.66
N LEU A 94 -12.17 3.08 -2.86
CA LEU A 94 -12.89 2.64 -4.07
C LEU A 94 -14.23 3.38 -4.23
N VAL A 95 -15.03 3.47 -3.16
CA VAL A 95 -16.31 4.20 -3.15
C VAL A 95 -16.13 5.68 -3.50
N ALA A 96 -15.02 6.28 -3.09
CA ALA A 96 -14.72 7.68 -3.38
C ALA A 96 -14.22 7.93 -4.82
N GLY A 97 -14.03 6.89 -5.64
CA GLY A 97 -13.48 7.00 -7.00
C GLY A 97 -11.97 6.77 -7.10
N GLY A 98 -11.34 6.23 -6.06
CA GLY A 98 -9.95 5.79 -6.09
C GLY A 98 -9.73 4.69 -7.14
N ALA A 99 -8.55 4.71 -7.77
CA ALA A 99 -8.22 3.81 -8.88
C ALA A 99 -7.97 2.36 -8.45
N GLY A 100 -7.79 2.11 -7.15
CA GLY A 100 -7.61 0.78 -6.60
C GLY A 100 -6.79 0.77 -5.33
N HIS A 101 -6.19 -0.38 -5.03
CA HIS A 101 -5.45 -0.62 -3.80
C HIS A 101 -4.14 -1.35 -4.07
N VAL A 102 -3.04 -0.87 -3.47
CA VAL A 102 -1.70 -1.45 -3.60
C VAL A 102 -1.09 -1.67 -2.22
N SER A 103 -1.20 -2.89 -1.69
CA SER A 103 -0.65 -3.29 -0.38
C SER A 103 0.37 -4.42 -0.53
N GLY A 104 1.16 -4.64 0.52
CA GLY A 104 2.01 -5.82 0.68
C GLY A 104 1.25 -7.07 1.11
N MET A 105 0.13 -6.94 1.83
CA MET A 105 -0.65 -8.08 2.35
C MET A 105 -1.17 -9.06 1.27
N PRO A 106 -1.63 -8.61 0.08
CA PRO A 106 -2.07 -9.51 -0.99
C PRO A 106 -1.06 -10.57 -1.40
N ASN A 107 0.24 -10.40 -1.12
CA ASN A 107 1.24 -11.45 -1.38
C ASN A 107 0.96 -12.70 -0.53
N ALA A 108 0.64 -12.51 0.76
CA ALA A 108 0.33 -13.60 1.69
C ALA A 108 -1.14 -14.02 1.62
N PHE A 109 -2.06 -13.05 1.54
CA PHE A 109 -3.51 -13.26 1.63
C PHE A 109 -4.26 -12.57 0.49
N PRO A 110 -4.09 -13.01 -0.78
CA PRO A 110 -4.67 -12.34 -1.93
C PRO A 110 -6.20 -12.28 -1.87
N ARG A 111 -6.85 -13.34 -1.37
CA ARG A 111 -8.32 -13.45 -1.33
C ARG A 111 -8.95 -12.35 -0.47
N LEU A 112 -8.32 -11.99 0.66
CA LEU A 112 -8.85 -10.95 1.54
C LEU A 112 -9.03 -9.61 0.83
N VAL A 113 -8.08 -9.23 -0.03
CA VAL A 113 -8.15 -7.98 -0.80
C VAL A 113 -9.02 -8.14 -2.03
N THR A 114 -8.89 -9.25 -2.78
CA THR A 114 -9.68 -9.44 -4.00
C THR A 114 -11.17 -9.57 -3.74
N ASN A 115 -11.58 -10.09 -2.57
CA ASN A 115 -13.01 -10.19 -2.23
C ASN A 115 -13.65 -8.82 -2.01
N VAL A 116 -12.93 -7.86 -1.41
CA VAL A 116 -13.38 -6.46 -1.30
C VAL A 116 -13.60 -5.86 -2.69
N TYR A 117 -12.58 -5.99 -3.55
CA TYR A 117 -12.60 -5.41 -4.88
C TYR A 117 -13.71 -6.02 -5.75
N ARG A 118 -13.85 -7.35 -5.77
CA ARG A 118 -14.87 -8.04 -6.58
C ARG A 118 -16.28 -7.70 -6.13
N ALA A 119 -16.56 -7.78 -4.82
CA ALA A 119 -17.89 -7.41 -4.30
C ALA A 119 -18.25 -5.97 -4.69
N PHE A 120 -17.31 -5.03 -4.57
CA PHE A 120 -17.53 -3.65 -5.00
C PHE A 120 -17.78 -3.52 -6.52
N GLN A 121 -16.98 -4.19 -7.36
CA GLN A 121 -17.14 -4.15 -8.82
C GLN A 121 -18.46 -4.77 -9.29
N ASP A 122 -18.92 -5.82 -8.61
CA ASP A 122 -20.19 -6.50 -8.90
C ASP A 122 -21.42 -5.73 -8.36
N GLY A 123 -21.21 -4.58 -7.70
CA GLY A 123 -22.28 -3.77 -7.11
C GLY A 123 -22.86 -4.38 -5.82
N HIS A 124 -22.17 -5.34 -5.22
CA HIS A 124 -22.56 -5.97 -3.96
C HIS A 124 -21.99 -5.21 -2.75
N ASP A 125 -22.59 -5.44 -1.58
CA ASP A 125 -22.04 -4.92 -0.33
C ASP A 125 -20.69 -5.58 0.01
N ALA A 126 -19.63 -4.78 -0.02
CA ALA A 126 -18.27 -5.19 0.30
C ALA A 126 -17.88 -4.94 1.77
N SER A 127 -18.79 -4.41 2.61
CA SER A 127 -18.53 -4.02 4.00
C SER A 127 -18.00 -5.19 4.85
N PHE A 128 -18.59 -6.37 4.70
CA PHE A 128 -18.14 -7.59 5.37
C PHE A 128 -16.70 -7.97 4.99
N HIS A 129 -16.38 -7.90 3.70
CA HIS A 129 -15.03 -8.19 3.22
C HIS A 129 -14.03 -7.14 3.70
N GLN A 130 -14.41 -5.86 3.74
CA GLN A 130 -13.57 -4.79 4.27
C GLN A 130 -13.30 -4.99 5.77
N ALA A 131 -14.31 -5.38 6.56
CA ALA A 131 -14.12 -5.66 7.98
C ALA A 131 -13.14 -6.82 8.21
N ARG A 132 -13.24 -7.89 7.41
CA ARG A 132 -12.29 -9.01 7.45
C ARG A 132 -10.88 -8.60 7.05
N LEU A 133 -10.73 -7.80 5.99
CA LEU A 133 -9.43 -7.26 5.57
C LEU A 133 -8.82 -6.37 6.67
N SER A 134 -9.61 -5.51 7.29
CA SER A 134 -9.18 -4.66 8.41
C SER A 134 -8.73 -5.50 9.62
N MET A 135 -9.45 -6.55 9.96
CA MET A 135 -9.07 -7.47 11.04
C MET A 135 -7.75 -8.19 10.72
N ALA A 136 -7.61 -8.69 9.49
CA ALA A 136 -6.37 -9.31 9.05
C ALA A 136 -5.20 -8.32 9.12
N ARG A 137 -5.41 -7.06 8.69
CA ARG A 137 -4.39 -6.00 8.78
C ARG A 137 -3.99 -5.69 10.20
N HIS A 138 -4.93 -5.70 11.14
CA HIS A 138 -4.64 -5.50 12.55
C HIS A 138 -3.70 -6.60 13.09
N ILE A 139 -4.03 -7.87 12.84
CA ILE A 139 -3.17 -9.01 13.24
C ILE A 139 -1.82 -8.95 12.53
N TYR A 140 -1.84 -8.73 11.21
CA TYR A 140 -0.65 -8.71 10.35
C TYR A 140 0.38 -7.66 10.79
N SER A 141 -0.08 -6.47 11.20
CA SER A 141 0.79 -5.35 11.61
C SER A 141 1.46 -5.57 12.96
N ALA A 142 1.02 -6.56 13.76
CA ALA A 142 1.63 -6.88 15.04
C ALA A 142 2.95 -7.68 14.88
N PHE A 143 3.32 -8.06 13.66
CA PHE A 143 4.48 -8.88 13.35
C PHE A 143 5.37 -8.21 12.28
N PRO A 144 6.65 -8.60 12.15
CA PRO A 144 7.52 -8.16 11.07
C PRO A 144 6.97 -8.51 9.67
N GLU A 145 6.34 -7.53 9.01
CA GLU A 145 5.53 -7.73 7.80
C GLU A 145 6.23 -8.46 6.64
N PHE A 146 7.50 -8.14 6.39
CA PHE A 146 8.26 -8.81 5.33
C PHE A 146 8.52 -10.28 5.65
N ALA A 147 8.76 -10.60 6.93
CA ALA A 147 8.97 -11.97 7.38
C ALA A 147 7.66 -12.77 7.38
N VAL A 148 6.54 -12.15 7.76
CA VAL A 148 5.20 -12.76 7.63
C VAL A 148 4.92 -13.14 6.19
N ASN A 149 5.14 -12.24 5.23
CA ASN A 149 4.92 -12.53 3.81
C ASN A 149 5.72 -13.76 3.35
N LYS A 150 7.02 -13.80 3.65
CA LYS A 150 7.88 -14.92 3.23
C LYS A 150 7.51 -16.23 3.93
N TYR A 151 7.12 -16.15 5.20
CA TYR A 151 6.65 -17.29 5.95
C TYR A 151 5.37 -17.86 5.33
N VAL A 152 4.32 -17.05 5.16
CA VAL A 152 3.04 -17.48 4.58
C VAL A 152 3.22 -18.00 3.16
N LEU A 153 4.03 -17.34 2.32
CA LEU A 153 4.35 -17.85 0.99
C LEU A 153 4.99 -19.24 1.03
N SER A 154 5.86 -19.52 2.01
CA SER A 154 6.42 -20.87 2.16
C SER A 154 5.41 -21.92 2.60
N ARG A 155 4.43 -21.52 3.42
CA ARG A 155 3.31 -22.39 3.80
C ARG A 155 2.41 -22.68 2.59
N ARG A 156 2.34 -21.76 1.62
CA ARG A 156 1.71 -21.97 0.29
C ARG A 156 2.58 -22.75 -0.71
N GLY A 157 3.67 -23.38 -0.27
CA GLY A 157 4.52 -24.23 -1.12
C GLY A 157 5.61 -23.51 -1.91
N PHE A 158 5.77 -22.19 -1.76
CA PHE A 158 6.92 -21.50 -2.35
C PHE A 158 8.20 -21.81 -1.57
N PRO A 159 9.38 -21.78 -2.21
CA PRO A 159 10.64 -21.94 -1.49
C PRO A 159 10.81 -20.84 -0.43
N PHE A 160 11.11 -21.23 0.81
CA PHE A 160 11.41 -20.26 1.86
C PHE A 160 12.63 -19.41 1.47
N ARG A 161 12.55 -18.11 1.77
CA ARG A 161 13.61 -17.14 1.54
C ARG A 161 13.77 -16.33 2.81
N HIS A 162 15.01 -16.20 3.27
CA HIS A 162 15.32 -15.44 4.47
C HIS A 162 15.24 -13.93 4.21
N CYS A 163 14.86 -13.16 5.24
CA CYS A 163 15.11 -11.74 5.32
C CYS A 163 16.62 -11.45 5.32
N ARG A 164 17.00 -10.37 4.62
CA ARG A 164 18.37 -9.86 4.68
C ARG A 164 18.46 -8.85 5.82
N PRO A 165 19.58 -8.81 6.57
CA PRO A 165 19.84 -7.75 7.52
C PRO A 165 19.64 -6.35 6.89
N PRO A 166 19.12 -5.36 7.64
CA PRO A 166 18.84 -5.39 9.09
C PRO A 166 17.51 -6.05 9.47
N LEU A 167 16.75 -6.61 8.52
CA LEU A 167 15.53 -7.35 8.81
C LEU A 167 15.85 -8.78 9.24
N ALA A 168 14.98 -9.36 10.08
CA ALA A 168 15.06 -10.74 10.54
C ALA A 168 13.83 -11.53 10.11
N ASP A 169 13.95 -12.85 10.12
CA ASP A 169 12.81 -13.75 9.96
C ASP A 169 11.97 -13.80 11.25
N LEU A 170 10.77 -14.37 11.15
CA LEU A 170 9.96 -14.67 12.33
C LEU A 170 10.62 -15.76 13.17
N THR A 171 10.58 -15.59 14.49
CA THR A 171 10.91 -16.69 15.42
C THR A 171 9.83 -17.77 15.35
N GLU A 172 10.13 -18.99 15.80
CA GLU A 172 9.13 -20.07 15.88
C GLU A 172 7.92 -19.66 16.73
N GLN A 173 8.14 -18.95 17.83
CA GLN A 173 7.06 -18.44 18.67
C GLN A 173 6.17 -17.44 17.90
N GLN A 174 6.77 -16.53 17.11
CA GLN A 174 6.02 -15.58 16.30
C GLN A 174 5.23 -16.28 15.18
N LYS A 175 5.80 -17.32 14.55
CA LYS A 175 5.08 -18.12 13.54
C LYS A 175 3.84 -18.77 14.15
N LEU A 176 4.00 -19.48 15.26
CA LEU A 176 2.90 -20.16 15.94
C LEU A 176 1.81 -19.19 16.39
N GLU A 177 2.20 -18.05 16.97
CA GLU A 177 1.24 -17.05 17.43
C GLU A 177 0.50 -16.37 16.27
N PHE A 178 1.20 -16.06 15.18
CA PHE A 178 0.58 -15.49 13.99
C PHE A 178 -0.47 -16.44 13.38
N GLU A 179 -0.12 -17.72 13.20
CA GLU A 179 -1.07 -18.73 12.71
C GLU A 179 -2.26 -18.87 13.65
N ARG A 180 -2.02 -18.97 14.96
CA ARG A 180 -3.08 -19.09 15.96
C ARG A 180 -4.07 -17.92 15.87
N LEU A 181 -3.59 -16.69 15.76
CA LEU A 181 -4.43 -15.50 15.65
C LEU A 181 -5.23 -15.49 14.33
N MET A 182 -4.59 -15.82 13.21
CA MET A 182 -5.26 -15.87 11.90
C MET A 182 -6.31 -16.99 11.83
N VAL A 183 -6.03 -18.17 12.40
CA VAL A 183 -6.97 -19.29 12.50
C VAL A 183 -8.14 -18.93 13.41
N ALA A 184 -7.88 -18.37 14.60
CA ALA A 184 -8.92 -17.98 15.54
C ALA A 184 -9.88 -16.92 14.95
N ALA A 185 -9.36 -16.04 14.09
CA ALA A 185 -10.16 -15.06 13.36
C ALA A 185 -10.85 -15.62 12.10
N GLY A 186 -10.62 -16.88 11.75
CA GLY A 186 -11.13 -17.51 10.52
C GLY A 186 -10.55 -16.89 9.24
N LEU A 187 -9.34 -16.34 9.31
CA LEU A 187 -8.65 -15.61 8.22
C LEU A 187 -7.48 -16.41 7.61
N TRP A 188 -7.15 -17.57 8.15
CA TRP A 188 -6.15 -18.47 7.58
C TRP A 188 -6.72 -19.20 6.35
N ASP A 189 -6.15 -18.95 5.16
CA ASP A 189 -6.56 -19.55 3.88
C ASP A 189 -5.36 -20.16 3.11
N VAL A 190 -4.43 -20.73 3.87
CA VAL A 190 -3.10 -21.15 3.38
C VAL A 190 -3.02 -22.67 3.14
N ASP A 191 -4.12 -23.39 3.34
CA ASP A 191 -4.26 -24.83 3.08
C ASP A 191 -4.36 -25.17 1.58
#